data_AF-A0A7C3YY69-F1
#
_entry.id   AF-A0A7C3YY69-F1
#
_cell.length_a   1.000
_cell.length_b   1.000
_cell.length_c   1.000
_cell.angle_alpha   90.00
_cell.angle_beta   90.00
_cell.angle_gamma   90.00
#
_symmetry.space_group_name_H-M   'P 1'
#
loop_
_entity.id
_entity.type
_entity.pdbx_description
1 polymer ?
#
loop_
_entity_poly.entity_id
_entity_poly.type
_entity_poly.pdbx_seq_one_letter_code
_entity_poly.pdbx_strand_id
1 'polypeptide(L)' 'MLLSVIIPVYNEIKTLPLLLGKVKEAPFKKEILIVDDGSTDG' A
#
# COMPACT_ATOMS: atom_id res chain seq x y z
N MET A 1 -19.94 -1.11 -4.26
CA MET A 1 -19.06 0.08 -4.20
C MET A 1 -17.61 -0.35 -4.36
N LEU A 2 -16.73 0.53 -4.86
CA LEU A 2 -15.29 0.33 -4.94
C LEU A 2 -14.63 1.07 -3.77
N LEU A 3 -13.75 0.41 -3.02
CA LEU A 3 -12.99 1.02 -1.93
C LEU A 3 -11.63 1.52 -2.45
N SER A 4 -11.35 2.80 -2.29
CA SER A 4 -10.03 3.37 -2.62
C SER A 4 -9.15 3.39 -1.36
N VAL A 5 -8.00 2.72 -1.40
CA VAL A 5 -7.02 2.68 -0.30
C VAL A 5 -5.80 3.49 -0.71
N ILE A 6 -5.51 4.56 0.03
CA ILE A 6 -4.33 5.41 -0.17
C ILE A 6 -3.27 5.04 0.87
N ILE A 7 -2.05 4.77 0.41
CA ILE A 7 -0.94 4.32 1.26
C ILE A 7 0.25 5.26 1.01
N PRO A 8 0.48 6.27 1.88
CA PRO A 8 1.72 7.03 1.84
C PRO A 8 2.87 6.14 2.30
N VAL A 9 3.99 6.18 1.59
CA VAL A 9 5.17 5.35 1.86
C VAL A 9 6.41 6.23 1.99
N TYR A 10 7.21 5.96 3.02
CA TYR A 10 8.56 6.51 3.17
C TYR A 10 9.47 5.47 3.83
N ASN A 11 10.48 5.01 3.10
CA ASN A 11 11.44 3.99 3.52
C ASN A 11 10.80 2.70 4.10
N GLU A 12 9.87 2.09 3.35
CA GLU A 12 9.14 0.88 3.76
C GLU A 12 9.48 -0.38 2.96
N ILE A 13 10.67 -0.50 2.35
CA ILE A 13 11.01 -1.66 1.49
C ILE A 13 10.77 -3.03 2.17
N LYS A 14 10.93 -3.08 3.50
CA LYS A 14 10.74 -4.30 4.30
C LYS A 14 9.30 -4.55 4.73
N THR A 15 8.49 -3.49 4.91
CA THR A 15 7.15 -3.55 5.51
C THR A 15 6.04 -3.45 4.47
N LEU A 16 6.26 -2.70 3.38
CA LEU A 16 5.29 -2.49 2.33
C LEU A 16 4.77 -3.80 1.70
N PRO A 17 5.59 -4.83 1.40
CA PRO A 17 5.09 -6.09 0.86
C PRO A 17 4.12 -6.81 1.81
N LEU A 18 4.40 -6.79 3.11
CA LEU A 18 3.55 -7.39 4.15
C LEU A 18 2.23 -6.64 4.28
N LEU A 19 2.28 -5.31 4.30
CA LEU A 19 1.09 -4.46 4.38
C LEU A 19 0.21 -4.62 3.14
N LEU A 20 0.81 -4.60 1.93
CA LEU A 20 0.09 -4.80 0.67
C LEU A 20 -0.57 -6.18 0.62
N GLY A 21 0.07 -7.23 1.14
CA GLY A 21 -0.52 -8.56 1.27
C GLY A 21 -1.85 -8.51 2.05
N LYS A 22 -1.83 -7.91 3.25
CA LYS A 22 -3.02 -7.77 4.09
C LYS A 22 -4.12 -6.93 3.46
N VAL A 23 -3.77 -5.82 2.80
CA VAL A 23 -4.75 -4.97 2.11
C VAL A 23 -5.41 -5.73 0.94
N LYS A 24 -4.64 -6.53 0.21
CA LYS A 24 -5.15 -7.36 -0.89
C LYS A 24 -6.14 -8.41 -0.39
N GLU A 25 -5.87 -9.06 0.75
CA GLU A 25 -6.71 -10.11 1.36
C GLU A 25 -8.08 -9.61 1.85
N ALA A 26 -8.25 -8.33 2.14
CA ALA A 26 -9.52 -7.82 2.65
C ALA A 26 -10.68 -8.10 1.67
N PRO A 27 -11.89 -8.46 2.13
CA PRO A 27 -12.99 -8.94 1.26
C PRO A 27 -13.76 -7.80 0.57
N PHE A 28 -13.05 -6.80 0.07
CA PHE A 28 -13.60 -5.66 -0.65
C PHE A 28 -13.04 -5.58 -2.06
N LYS A 29 -13.89 -5.22 -3.03
CA LYS A 29 -13.40 -4.74 -4.32
C LYS A 29 -12.71 -3.41 -4.07
N LYS A 30 -11.43 -3.33 -4.41
CA LYS A 30 -10.58 -2.19 -4.03
C LYS A 30 -9.61 -1.78 -5.13
N GLU A 31 -9.24 -0.52 -5.10
CA GLU A 31 -8.06 0.03 -5.77
C GLU A 31 -7.06 0.49 -4.70
N ILE A 32 -5.76 0.41 -5.01
CA ILE A 32 -4.69 0.77 -4.08
C ILE A 32 -3.80 1.82 -4.76
N LEU A 33 -3.72 2.99 -4.17
CA LEU A 33 -2.84 4.08 -4.59
C LEU A 33 -1.71 4.23 -3.59
N ILE A 34 -0.48 3.99 -4.05
CA ILE A 34 0.73 4.18 -3.26
C ILE A 34 1.31 5.55 -3.62
N VAL A 35 1.62 6.37 -2.62
CA VAL A 35 2.25 7.68 -2.80
C VAL A 35 3.58 7.64 -2.07
N ASP A 36 4.67 7.60 -2.83
CA ASP A 36 6.03 7.64 -2.28
C ASP A 36 6.42 9.08 -1.93
N ASP A 37 6.93 9.30 -0.72
CA ASP A 37 7.37 10.60 -0.21
C ASP A 37 8.91 10.76 -0.30
N GLY A 38 9.50 10.30 -1.41
CA GLY A 38 10.94 10.40 -1.65
C GLY A 38 11.76 9.36 -0.90
N SER A 39 11.33 8.10 -0.94
CA SER A 39 12.09 7.00 -0.32
C SER A 39 13.48 6.84 -0.94
N THR A 40 14.40 6.30 -0.14
CA THR A 40 15.81 6.09 -0.53
C THR A 40 16.27 4.64 -0.31
N ASP A 41 15.36 3.79 0.17
CA ASP A 41 15.65 2.41 0.56
C ASP A 41 15.34 1.36 -0.51
N GLY A 42 14.64 1.74 -1.60
CA GLY A 42 14.59 0.99 -2.87
C GLY A 42 13.24 0.88 -3.53
#